data_AF-A0A920GTH4-F1
#
_entry.id   AF-A0A920GTH4-F1
#
_cell.length_a   1.000
_cell.length_b   1.000
_cell.length_c   1.000
_cell.angle_alpha   90.00
_cell.angle_beta   90.00
_cell.angle_gamma   90.00
#
_symmetry.space_group_name_H-M   'P 1'
#
loop_
_entity.id
_entity.type
_entity.pdbx_description
1 polymer ?
#
loop_
_entity_poly.entity_id
_entity_poly.type
_entity_poly.pdbx_seq_one_letter_code
_entity_poly.pdbx_strand_id
1 'polypeptide(L)'
;MLKATLLKNDLKLSAEFEAGILTYTEGNSRVVDRFFLNSRKMRGFDPGGVGPRECLNGVWGVSNNDALGGENFAVVRFEAEFPWSARRIWFDWWTFL
;
A
#
# COMPACT_ATOMS: atom_id res chain seq x y z
N MET A 1 1.07 -1.80 -14.99
CA MET A 1 0.15 -2.79 -14.37
C MET A 1 0.40 -4.15 -15.01
N LEU A 2 0.80 -5.14 -14.21
CA LEU A 2 1.01 -6.53 -14.66
C LEU A 2 -0.19 -7.38 -14.25
N LYS A 3 -0.65 -8.25 -15.14
CA LYS A 3 -1.75 -9.18 -14.90
C LYS A 3 -1.34 -10.57 -15.34
N ALA A 4 -1.55 -11.55 -14.47
CA ALA A 4 -1.32 -12.96 -14.74
C ALA A 4 -2.60 -13.73 -14.44
N THR A 5 -2.88 -14.75 -15.24
CA THR A 5 -3.96 -15.71 -14.96
C THR A 5 -3.33 -17.06 -14.70
N LEU A 6 -3.67 -17.69 -13.57
CA LEU A 6 -3.07 -18.93 -13.08
C LEU A 6 -4.19 -19.95 -12.78
N LEU A 7 -3.85 -21.25 -12.73
CA LEU A 7 -4.76 -22.38 -12.47
C LEU A 7 -6.02 -22.39 -13.37
N LYS A 8 -5.95 -23.04 -14.54
CA LYS A 8 -7.14 -23.33 -15.38
C LYS A 8 -8.05 -22.12 -15.68
N ASN A 9 -7.52 -20.90 -15.63
CA ASN A 9 -8.23 -19.61 -15.79
C ASN A 9 -9.11 -19.15 -14.61
N ASP A 10 -8.97 -19.79 -13.45
CA ASP A 10 -9.77 -19.50 -12.26
C ASP A 10 -9.03 -18.62 -11.24
N LEU A 11 -7.81 -18.14 -11.51
CA LEU A 11 -7.14 -17.21 -10.59
C LEU A 11 -6.56 -16.05 -11.38
N LYS A 12 -6.98 -14.82 -11.07
CA LYS A 12 -6.36 -13.61 -11.64
C LYS A 12 -5.50 -12.95 -10.58
N LEU A 13 -4.22 -12.79 -10.88
CA LEU A 13 -3.27 -12.08 -10.05
C LEU A 13 -2.86 -10.78 -10.76
N SER A 14 -3.01 -9.66 -10.08
CA SER A 14 -2.55 -8.35 -10.54
C SER A 14 -1.43 -7.86 -9.65
N ALA A 15 -0.38 -7.33 -10.28
CA ALA A 15 0.72 -6.68 -9.60
C ALA A 15 0.91 -5.27 -10.16
N GLU A 16 1.10 -4.30 -9.27
CA GLU A 16 1.34 -2.91 -9.61
C GLU A 16 2.49 -2.38 -8.78
N PHE A 17 3.35 -1.61 -9.43
CA PHE A 17 4.50 -0.97 -8.82
C PHE A 17 4.49 0.50 -9.22
N GLU A 18 4.57 1.38 -8.23
CA GLU A 18 4.66 2.83 -8.42
C GLU A 18 5.82 3.35 -7.58
N ALA A 19 6.69 4.15 -8.18
CA ALA A 19 7.77 4.82 -7.46
C ALA A 19 7.98 6.23 -8.03
N GLY A 20 8.51 7.12 -7.21
CA GLY A 20 8.83 8.49 -7.60
C GLY A 20 10.02 9.01 -6.83
N ILE A 21 10.85 9.79 -7.53
CA ILE A 21 12.03 10.47 -7.00
C ILE A 21 11.89 11.94 -7.35
N LEU A 22 12.04 12.80 -6.35
CA LEU A 22 12.02 14.25 -6.50
C LEU A 22 13.39 14.81 -6.11
N THR A 23 14.08 15.39 -7.09
CA THR A 23 15.41 15.98 -6.90
C THR A 23 15.34 17.47 -7.14
N TYR A 24 15.94 18.25 -6.24
CA TYR A 24 16.04 19.70 -6.37
C TYR A 24 17.44 20.08 -6.84
N THR A 25 17.52 21.01 -7.79
CA THR A 25 18.80 21.54 -8.28
C THR A 25 19.40 22.56 -7.33
N GLU A 26 18.57 23.32 -6.61
CA GLU A 26 18.99 24.33 -5.64
C GLU A 26 17.97 24.45 -4.50
N GLY A 27 18.44 24.65 -3.27
CA GLY A 27 17.60 24.82 -2.07
C GLY A 27 17.08 23.53 -1.44
N ASN A 28 16.22 23.67 -0.42
CA ASN A 28 15.56 22.55 0.26
C ASN A 28 14.19 22.27 -0.37
N SER A 29 13.77 21.00 -0.29
CA SER A 29 12.44 20.60 -0.74
C SER A 29 11.33 21.31 0.04
N ARG A 30 10.30 21.76 -0.66
CA ARG A 30 9.11 22.37 -0.06
C ARG A 30 8.05 21.30 0.19
N VAL A 31 7.38 21.39 1.34
CA VAL A 31 6.35 20.39 1.74
C VAL A 31 5.26 20.26 0.67
N VAL A 32 4.85 21.36 0.03
CA VAL A 32 3.81 21.36 -1.02
C VAL A 32 4.17 20.57 -2.28
N ASP A 33 5.46 20.41 -2.56
CA ASP A 33 5.97 19.77 -3.77
C ASP A 33 6.32 18.28 -3.52
N ARG A 34 6.35 17.84 -2.26
CA ARG A 34 6.74 16.47 -1.87
C ARG A 34 5.61 15.45 -2.10
N PHE A 35 5.99 14.19 -2.21
CA PHE A 35 5.03 13.11 -2.36
C PHE A 35 4.31 12.82 -1.05
N PHE A 36 2.97 12.85 -1.11
CA PHE A 36 2.10 12.33 -0.07
C PHE A 36 1.48 11.02 -0.52
N LEU A 37 1.68 9.98 0.28
CA LEU A 37 0.96 8.72 0.09
C LEU A 37 -0.48 8.93 0.57
N ASN A 38 -1.42 8.58 -0.30
CA ASN A 38 -2.85 8.62 0.00
C ASN A 38 -3.43 7.21 -0.11
N SER A 39 -4.70 7.07 0.32
CA SER A 39 -5.43 5.80 0.32
C SER A 39 -5.57 5.16 -1.07
N ARG A 40 -5.42 5.92 -2.17
CA ARG A 40 -5.42 5.39 -3.54
C ARG A 40 -4.10 4.75 -3.93
N LYS A 41 -2.97 5.22 -3.39
CA LYS A 41 -1.65 4.59 -3.58
C LYS A 41 -1.50 3.40 -2.64
N MET A 42 -1.80 3.58 -1.36
CA MET A 42 -1.71 2.54 -0.34
C MET A 42 -3.00 2.50 0.49
N ARG A 43 -3.82 1.46 0.28
CA ARG A 43 -5.06 1.26 1.04
C ARG A 43 -4.76 0.99 2.52
N GLY A 44 -5.67 1.39 3.40
CA GLY A 44 -5.57 1.17 4.85
C GLY A 44 -4.80 2.25 5.61
N PHE A 45 -4.37 3.32 4.94
CA PHE A 45 -3.71 4.47 5.55
C PHE A 45 -4.48 5.75 5.25
N ASP A 46 -4.50 6.64 6.24
CA ASP A 46 -4.99 8.00 6.06
C ASP A 46 -4.10 8.77 5.08
N PRO A 47 -4.62 9.82 4.41
CA PRO A 47 -3.79 10.73 3.63
C PRO A 47 -2.65 11.32 4.48
N GLY A 48 -1.39 11.15 4.05
CA GLY A 48 -0.23 11.53 4.87
C GLY A 48 0.02 10.63 6.08
N GLY A 49 -0.69 9.50 6.15
CA GLY A 49 -0.55 8.47 7.19
C GLY A 49 0.86 7.90 7.26
N VAL A 50 1.51 7.75 6.11
CA VAL A 50 2.86 7.19 5.94
C VAL A 50 3.81 8.25 5.40
N GLY A 51 4.95 8.40 6.06
CA GLY A 51 6.04 9.27 5.62
C GLY A 51 6.70 10.04 6.76
N PRO A 52 7.72 10.87 6.44
CA PRO A 52 8.35 11.77 7.40
C PRO A 52 7.32 12.68 8.06
N ARG A 53 7.48 12.87 9.38
CA ARG A 53 6.58 13.68 10.19
C ARG A 53 7.34 14.76 10.92
N GLU A 54 6.64 15.84 11.23
CA GLU A 54 7.19 16.91 12.04
C GLU A 54 7.63 16.37 13.41
N CYS A 55 8.76 16.87 13.88
CA CYS A 55 9.29 16.61 15.22
C CYS A 55 9.63 17.92 15.87
N LEU A 56 8.98 18.23 16.98
CA LEU A 56 9.37 19.36 17.79
C LEU A 56 10.60 18.96 18.62
N ASN A 57 11.74 19.61 18.38
CA ASN A 57 13.00 19.39 19.10
C ASN A 57 13.47 17.91 19.13
N GLY A 58 13.20 17.14 18.07
CA GLY A 58 13.59 15.73 17.98
C GLY A 58 12.79 14.77 18.86
N VAL A 59 11.72 15.25 19.49
CA VAL A 59 10.79 14.42 20.26
C VAL A 59 9.64 13.98 19.33
N TRP A 60 9.39 12.67 19.27
CA TRP A 60 8.29 12.09 18.51
C TRP A 60 7.01 12.06 19.37
N GLY A 61 5.84 12.29 18.77
CA GLY A 61 4.55 12.17 19.47
C GLY A 61 4.12 13.40 20.29
N VAL A 62 4.73 14.57 20.03
CA VAL A 62 4.27 15.87 20.55
C VAL A 62 3.02 16.32 19.76
N SER A 63 2.31 17.35 20.24
CA SER A 63 1.08 17.89 19.61
C SER A 63 1.21 18.18 18.11
N ASN A 64 2.44 18.43 17.65
CA ASN A 64 2.77 18.71 16.25
C ASN A 64 3.23 17.39 15.60
N ASN A 65 2.39 16.82 14.75
CA ASN A 65 2.61 15.53 14.08
C ASN A 65 2.18 15.59 12.61
N ASP A 66 2.40 16.73 11.99
CA ASP A 66 2.00 16.98 10.62
C ASP A 66 2.83 16.16 9.64
N ALA A 67 2.18 15.66 8.61
CA ALA A 67 2.85 14.92 7.55
C ALA A 67 3.68 15.89 6.71
N LEU A 68 4.99 15.65 6.62
CA LEU A 68 5.91 16.52 5.87
C LEU A 68 6.09 16.09 4.40
N GLY A 69 5.59 14.92 4.03
CA GLY A 69 5.78 14.33 2.70
C GLY A 69 7.21 13.83 2.47
N GLY A 70 7.36 12.87 1.56
CA GLY A 70 8.65 12.31 1.17
C GLY A 70 9.14 12.84 -0.17
N GLU A 71 10.45 12.98 -0.33
CA GLU A 71 11.07 13.25 -1.64
C GLU A 71 11.10 11.99 -2.53
N ASN A 72 11.11 10.82 -1.90
CA ASN A 72 11.12 9.53 -2.57
C ASN A 72 9.99 8.67 -2.02
N PHE A 73 9.33 7.91 -2.88
CA PHE A 73 8.40 6.87 -2.46
C PHE A 73 8.47 5.67 -3.39
N ALA A 74 8.14 4.51 -2.85
CA ALA A 74 7.92 3.29 -3.61
C ALA A 74 6.75 2.53 -2.99
N VAL A 75 5.85 2.04 -3.83
CA VAL A 75 4.67 1.28 -3.46
C VAL A 75 4.56 0.08 -4.39
N VAL A 76 4.32 -1.09 -3.78
CA VAL A 76 4.02 -2.32 -4.51
C VAL A 76 2.66 -2.82 -4.06
N ARG A 77 1.82 -3.20 -5.00
CA ARG A 77 0.48 -3.73 -4.77
C ARG A 77 0.35 -5.09 -5.44
N PHE A 78 -0.14 -6.06 -4.68
CA PHE A 78 -0.50 -7.38 -5.16
C PHE A 78 -1.98 -7.61 -4.88
N GLU A 79 -2.73 -8.01 -5.89
CA GLU A 79 -4.14 -8.35 -5.78
C GLU A 79 -4.36 -9.74 -6.38
N ALA A 80 -5.12 -10.57 -5.67
CA ALA A 80 -5.56 -11.88 -6.14
C ALA A 80 -7.09 -11.89 -6.14
N GLU A 81 -7.67 -12.16 -7.30
CA GLU A 81 -9.10 -12.29 -7.50
C GLU A 81 -9.42 -13.77 -7.66
N PHE A 82 -10.21 -14.29 -6.72
CA PHE A 82 -10.68 -15.67 -6.72
C PHE A 82 -12.16 -15.72 -7.16
N PRO A 83 -12.54 -16.67 -8.01
CA PRO A 83 -13.93 -16.95 -8.31
C PRO A 83 -14.59 -17.49 -7.05
N TRP A 84 -15.82 -17.06 -6.84
CA TRP A 84 -16.67 -17.39 -5.71
C TRP A 84 -17.09 -18.88 -5.64
N SER A 85 -16.64 -19.73 -6.59
CA SER A 85 -17.05 -21.14 -6.71
C SER A 85 -16.40 -22.08 -5.70
N ALA A 86 -15.55 -21.61 -4.78
CA ALA A 86 -15.10 -22.39 -3.63
C ALA A 86 -16.19 -22.45 -2.54
N ARG A 87 -17.38 -22.95 -2.89
CA ARG A 87 -18.50 -23.15 -1.95
C ARG A 87 -19.02 -24.58 -2.01
N ARG A 88 -18.13 -25.55 -1.74
CA ARG A 88 -18.55 -26.88 -1.25
C ARG A 88 -17.39 -27.62 -0.57
N ILE A 89 -17.13 -27.27 0.69
CA ILE A 89 -16.45 -28.18 1.60
C ILE A 89 -17.54 -29.11 2.14
N TRP A 90 -17.58 -30.35 1.66
CA TRP A 90 -18.28 -31.41 2.36
C TRP A 90 -17.38 -31.86 3.51
N PHE A 91 -17.82 -31.65 4.74
CA PHE A 91 -17.34 -32.41 5.89
C PHE A 91 -18.32 -33.57 6.10
N ASP A 92 -18.13 -34.66 5.37
CA ASP A 92 -18.81 -35.91 5.71
C ASP A 92 -18.01 -36.61 6.81
N TRP A 93 -18.43 -36.33 8.05
CA TRP A 93 -18.16 -37.17 9.20
C TRP A 93 -19.08 -38.40 9.10
N TRP A 94 -18.55 -39.57 8.77
CA TRP A 94 -19.23 -40.85 9.02
C TRP A 94 -18.34 -41.77 9.86
N THR A 95 -18.72 -41.84 11.13
CA THR A 95 -18.67 -42.96 12.08
C THR A 95 -17.91 -44.23 11.69
N PHE A 96 -16.87 -44.53 12.47
CA PHE A 96 -16.63 -45.88 13.01
C PHE A 96 -16.43 -45.76 14.53
N LEU A 97 -17.54 -45.66 15.25
CA LEU A 97 -17.79 -46.32 16.54
C LEU A 97 -19.27 -46.68 16.57
#